data_AF-A0AAU9XRB6-F1
#
_entry.id   AF-A0AAU9XRB6-F1
#
_cell.length_a   1.000
_cell.length_b   1.000
_cell.length_c   1.000
_cell.angle_alpha   90.00
_cell.angle_beta   90.00
_cell.angle_gamma   90.00
#
_symmetry.space_group_name_H-M   'P 1'
#
loop_
_entity.id
_entity.type
_entity.pdbx_description
1 polymer ?
#
loop_
_entity_poly.entity_id
_entity_poly.type
_entity_poly.pdbx_seq_one_letter_code
_entity_poly.pdbx_strand_id
1 'polypeptide(L)'
;MDRVFQMLVLQQGPKLKLAHVFSDGSSSQFKNKDMVNFYQMLRKKVNLTWHFFATSHGKGVVGDIGGTGKRVVWRAMSSRRVPAFADALAFVKVSTKLRKTGNVSLISSEELLSLSLALAFKKQLLSLH
;
A
#
# COMPACT_ATOMS: atom_id res chain seq x y z
N MET A 1 -18.24 -13.71 2.47
CA MET A 1 -17.02 -13.55 1.65
C MET A 1 -16.97 -14.55 0.50
N ASP A 2 -17.24 -15.84 0.75
CA ASP A 2 -17.13 -16.88 -0.28
C ASP A 2 -18.08 -16.72 -1.47
N ARG A 3 -19.33 -16.27 -1.27
CA ARG A 3 -20.26 -16.07 -2.40
C ARG A 3 -19.81 -14.97 -3.36
N VAL A 4 -19.27 -13.86 -2.83
CA VAL A 4 -18.79 -12.74 -3.67
C VAL A 4 -17.53 -13.17 -4.43
N PHE A 5 -16.62 -13.90 -3.77
CA PHE A 5 -15.45 -14.48 -4.42
C PHE A 5 -15.86 -15.46 -5.54
N GLN A 6 -16.78 -16.38 -5.24
CA GLN A 6 -17.27 -17.36 -6.19
C GLN A 6 -17.99 -16.68 -7.36
N MET A 7 -18.81 -15.66 -7.11
CA MET A 7 -19.53 -14.97 -8.19
C MET A 7 -18.57 -14.19 -9.10
N LEU A 8 -17.60 -13.46 -8.54
CA LEU A 8 -16.61 -12.72 -9.34
C LEU A 8 -15.66 -13.65 -10.10
N VAL A 9 -15.13 -14.67 -9.42
CA VAL A 9 -14.07 -15.54 -9.96
C VAL A 9 -14.63 -16.67 -10.81
N LEU A 10 -15.79 -17.23 -10.50
CA LEU A 10 -16.36 -18.34 -11.31
C LEU A 10 -17.15 -17.82 -12.51
N GLN A 11 -17.84 -16.68 -12.40
CA GLN A 11 -18.65 -16.17 -13.52
C GLN A 11 -17.85 -15.28 -14.48
N GLN A 12 -16.85 -14.54 -14.00
CA GLN A 12 -16.03 -13.66 -14.84
C GLN A 12 -14.56 -14.10 -14.97
N GLY A 13 -14.11 -15.09 -14.19
CA GLY A 13 -12.71 -15.52 -14.12
C GLY A 13 -12.04 -15.94 -15.43
N PRO A 14 -12.71 -16.53 -16.43
CA PRO A 14 -12.05 -16.85 -17.70
C PRO A 14 -11.62 -15.59 -18.48
N LYS A 15 -12.24 -14.44 -18.23
CA LYS A 15 -11.99 -13.18 -18.95
C LYS A 15 -11.21 -12.15 -18.12
N LEU A 16 -11.17 -12.31 -16.80
CA LEU A 16 -10.58 -11.32 -15.90
C LEU A 16 -9.05 -11.49 -15.81
N LYS A 17 -8.30 -10.78 -16.66
CA LYS A 17 -6.83 -10.82 -16.68
C LYS A 17 -6.18 -9.94 -15.59
N LEU A 18 -6.86 -8.85 -15.21
CA LEU A 18 -6.34 -7.83 -14.29
C LEU A 18 -7.47 -7.32 -13.39
N ALA A 19 -7.20 -7.24 -12.10
CA ALA A 19 -8.11 -6.66 -11.11
C ALA A 19 -7.43 -5.52 -10.37
N HIS A 20 -8.10 -4.37 -10.31
CA HIS A 20 -7.76 -3.26 -9.43
C HIS A 20 -8.77 -3.23 -8.30
N VAL A 21 -8.31 -3.46 -7.07
CA VAL A 21 -9.18 -3.40 -5.90
C VAL A 21 -8.79 -2.19 -5.07
N PHE A 22 -9.77 -1.36 -4.78
CA PHE A 22 -9.64 -0.24 -3.85
C PHE A 22 -10.38 -0.61 -2.57
N SER A 23 -9.69 -0.52 -1.43
CA SER A 23 -10.33 -0.70 -0.13
C SER A 23 -9.89 0.39 0.83
N ASP A 24 -10.82 0.92 1.59
CA ASP A 24 -10.53 1.73 2.75
C ASP A 24 -10.49 0.87 4.02
N GLY A 25 -9.55 1.19 4.92
CA GLY A 25 -9.40 0.47 6.18
C GLY A 25 -10.25 1.08 7.27
N SER A 26 -11.18 0.32 7.84
CA SER A 26 -11.76 0.65 9.16
C SER A 26 -10.62 0.77 10.19
N SER A 27 -10.71 1.75 11.10
CA SER A 27 -9.76 2.02 12.19
C SER A 27 -9.41 0.80 13.08
N SER A 28 -10.18 -0.28 12.97
CA SER A 28 -10.02 -1.51 13.72
C SER A 28 -9.17 -2.53 12.93
N GLN A 29 -7.93 -2.75 13.37
CA GLN A 29 -6.94 -3.70 12.81
C GLN A 29 -7.51 -5.08 12.45
N PHE A 30 -8.50 -5.56 13.21
CA PHE A 30 -9.05 -6.90 13.07
C PHE A 30 -10.06 -7.06 11.94
N LYS A 31 -10.57 -5.97 11.35
CA LYS A 31 -11.55 -6.05 10.25
C LYS A 31 -10.91 -6.30 8.88
N ASN A 32 -9.58 -6.08 8.76
CA ASN A 32 -8.88 -6.18 7.47
C ASN A 32 -8.02 -7.45 7.32
N LYS A 33 -7.85 -8.26 8.38
CA LYS A 33 -7.07 -9.51 8.31
C LYS A 33 -7.64 -10.50 7.29
N ASP A 34 -8.97 -10.55 7.17
CA ASP A 34 -9.67 -11.47 6.28
C ASP A 34 -9.57 -10.98 4.82
N MET A 35 -9.41 -9.67 4.61
CA MET A 35 -9.16 -9.08 3.28
C MET A 35 -7.78 -9.45 2.74
N VAL A 36 -6.75 -9.47 3.60
CA VAL A 36 -5.41 -9.93 3.19
C VAL A 36 -5.44 -11.39 2.71
N ASN A 37 -6.13 -12.26 3.43
CA ASN A 37 -6.27 -13.66 3.03
C ASN A 37 -7.06 -13.80 1.71
N PHE A 38 -8.15 -13.03 1.57
CA PHE A 38 -8.93 -12.96 0.34
C PHE A 38 -8.09 -12.52 -0.87
N TYR A 39 -7.28 -11.46 -0.71
CA TYR A 39 -6.41 -10.97 -1.80
C TYR A 39 -5.28 -11.95 -2.13
N GLN A 40 -4.75 -12.68 -1.16
CA GLN A 40 -3.80 -13.76 -1.44
C GLN A 40 -4.43 -14.87 -2.29
N MET A 41 -5.66 -15.28 -1.97
CA MET A 41 -6.37 -16.29 -2.77
C MET A 41 -6.70 -15.77 -4.17
N LEU A 42 -7.09 -14.50 -4.29
CA LEU A 42 -7.41 -13.87 -5.57
C LEU A 42 -6.17 -13.72 -6.48
N ARG A 43 -5.01 -13.36 -5.90
CA ARG A 43 -3.73 -13.24 -6.62
C ARG A 43 -3.27 -14.52 -7.31
N LYS A 44 -3.64 -15.69 -6.77
CA LYS A 44 -3.32 -16.98 -7.41
C LYS A 44 -4.09 -17.21 -8.71
N LYS A 45 -5.18 -16.47 -8.94
CA LYS A 45 -6.10 -16.67 -10.08
C LYS A 45 -6.13 -15.49 -11.04
N VAL A 46 -5.85 -14.28 -10.56
CA VAL A 46 -5.92 -13.04 -11.35
C VAL A 46 -4.74 -12.14 -10.99
N ASN A 47 -4.19 -11.43 -11.97
CA ASN A 47 -3.19 -10.40 -11.69
C ASN A 47 -3.86 -9.25 -10.90
N LEU A 48 -3.53 -9.11 -9.63
CA LEU A 48 -4.23 -8.21 -8.71
C LEU A 48 -3.31 -7.08 -8.24
N THR A 49 -3.76 -5.86 -8.51
CA THR A 49 -3.25 -4.64 -7.89
C THR A 49 -4.22 -4.19 -6.81
N TRP A 50 -3.75 -4.15 -5.56
CA TRP A 50 -4.55 -3.70 -4.43
C TRP A 50 -4.08 -2.31 -3.98
N HIS A 51 -5.01 -1.37 -3.97
CA HIS A 51 -4.84 0.01 -3.52
C HIS A 51 -5.53 0.17 -2.17
N PHE A 52 -4.74 0.41 -1.12
CA PHE A 52 -5.24 0.54 0.24
C PHE A 52 -5.17 1.99 0.73
N PHE A 53 -6.29 2.53 1.22
CA PHE A 53 -6.36 3.85 1.84
C PHE A 53 -6.68 3.70 3.33
N ALA A 54 -5.76 4.10 4.20
CA ALA A 54 -6.03 4.12 5.63
C ALA A 54 -6.88 5.37 5.97
N THR A 55 -8.19 5.19 6.21
CA THR A 55 -9.15 6.29 6.45
C THR A 55 -9.35 6.58 7.94
N SER A 56 -8.33 6.41 8.78
CA SER A 56 -8.48 6.65 10.22
C SER A 56 -7.24 7.29 10.81
N HIS A 57 -7.43 8.49 11.35
CA HIS A 57 -6.47 9.33 12.09
C HIS A 57 -5.29 8.56 12.69
N GLY A 58 -4.08 8.82 12.15
CA GLY A 58 -2.75 8.94 12.77
C GLY A 58 -2.26 8.03 13.93
N LYS A 59 -3.09 7.16 14.48
CA LYS A 59 -2.86 6.39 15.71
C LYS A 59 -3.65 5.08 15.65
N GLY A 60 -3.46 4.30 14.60
CA GLY A 60 -4.08 2.98 14.49
C GLY A 60 -3.24 2.11 13.57
N VAL A 61 -2.70 1.02 14.11
CA VAL A 61 -1.91 -0.01 13.44
C VAL A 61 -0.43 0.35 13.23
N VAL A 62 0.36 0.04 14.24
CA VAL A 62 1.83 -0.07 14.19
C VAL A 62 2.29 -1.28 13.32
N GLY A 63 1.41 -1.86 12.49
CA GLY A 63 1.56 -3.21 11.92
C GLY A 63 1.85 -3.30 10.42
N ASP A 64 1.44 -2.33 9.61
CA ASP A 64 1.55 -2.46 8.15
C ASP A 64 2.97 -2.19 7.62
N ILE A 65 3.18 -2.33 6.32
CA ILE A 65 4.47 -2.10 5.63
C ILE A 65 5.10 -0.75 6.05
N GLY A 66 4.30 0.31 6.19
CA GLY A 66 4.77 1.61 6.67
C GLY A 66 5.15 1.62 8.15
N GLY A 67 4.33 1.02 9.02
CA GLY A 67 4.58 0.93 10.46
C GLY A 67 5.79 0.06 10.79
N THR A 68 5.95 -1.06 10.09
CA THR A 68 7.13 -1.93 10.21
C THR A 68 8.39 -1.22 9.74
N GLY A 69 8.35 -0.49 8.61
CA GLY A 69 9.47 0.33 8.15
C GLY A 69 9.88 1.38 9.19
N LYS A 70 8.91 2.15 9.71
CA LYS A 70 9.16 3.14 10.77
C LYS A 70 9.71 2.50 12.04
N ARG A 71 9.16 1.36 12.49
CA ARG A 71 9.61 0.67 13.70
C ARG A 71 11.05 0.18 13.59
N VAL A 72 11.42 -0.42 12.45
CA VAL A 72 12.78 -0.93 12.23
C VAL A 72 13.81 0.20 12.30
N VAL A 73 13.53 1.30 11.60
CA VAL A 73 14.40 2.48 11.61
C VAL A 73 14.45 3.12 12.99
N TRP A 74 13.30 3.29 13.65
CA TRP A 74 13.23 3.83 15.01
C TRP A 74 14.02 2.99 16.01
N ARG A 75 13.89 1.65 15.97
CA ARG A 75 14.66 0.75 16.84
C ARG A 75 16.16 0.88 16.61
N ALA A 76 16.60 1.05 15.36
CA ALA A 76 18.01 1.25 15.05
C ALA A 76 18.53 2.59 15.58
N MET A 77 17.74 3.67 15.45
CA MET A 77 18.09 4.98 16.02
C MET A 77 18.09 4.96 17.56
N SER A 78 17.06 4.40 18.19
CA SER A 78 16.91 4.38 19.65
C SER A 78 17.98 3.52 20.33
N SER A 79 18.46 2.47 19.65
CA SER A 79 19.60 1.65 20.10
C SER A 79 20.96 2.20 19.69
N ARG A 80 21.01 3.41 19.09
CA ARG A 80 22.22 4.09 18.60
C ARG A 80 23.03 3.30 17.57
N ARG A 81 22.41 2.34 16.87
CA ARG A 81 23.03 1.61 15.75
C ARG A 81 23.15 2.47 14.49
N VAL A 82 22.33 3.51 14.39
CA VAL A 82 22.42 4.55 13.37
C VAL A 82 22.32 5.92 14.06
N PRO A 83 22.95 6.98 13.50
CA PRO A 83 22.80 8.34 14.01
C PRO A 83 21.33 8.78 13.98
N ALA A 84 20.95 9.70 14.87
CA ALA A 84 19.66 10.37 14.79
C ALA A 84 19.63 11.27 13.54
N PHE A 85 18.52 11.28 12.82
CA PHE A 85 18.31 12.11 11.64
C PHE A 85 16.87 12.61 11.57
N ALA A 86 16.67 13.79 11.00
CA ALA A 86 15.36 14.37 10.74
C ALA A 86 14.97 14.33 9.25
N ASP A 87 15.93 14.07 8.36
CA ASP A 87 15.73 14.17 6.91
C ASP A 87 15.09 12.92 6.30
N ALA A 88 14.17 13.14 5.36
CA ALA A 88 13.50 12.06 4.63
C ALA A 88 14.48 11.21 3.79
N LEU A 89 15.52 11.82 3.23
CA LEU A 89 16.54 11.12 2.44
C LEU A 89 17.38 10.16 3.30
N ALA A 90 17.73 10.59 4.52
CA ALA A 90 18.41 9.74 5.49
C ALA A 90 17.50 8.57 5.92
N PHE A 91 16.21 8.83 6.12
CA PHE A 91 15.22 7.79 6.42
C PHE A 91 15.18 6.72 5.32
N VAL A 92 15.08 7.12 4.05
CA VAL A 92 15.00 6.18 2.93
C VAL A 92 16.26 5.31 2.88
N LYS A 93 17.46 5.90 2.91
CA LYS A 93 18.73 5.17 2.91
C LYS A 93 18.80 4.11 4.02
N VAL A 94 18.46 4.50 5.25
CA VAL A 94 18.49 3.60 6.40
C VAL A 94 17.40 2.54 6.30
N SER A 95 16.20 2.90 5.86
CA SER A 95 15.09 1.96 5.71
C SER A 95 15.38 0.90 4.64
N THR A 96 15.96 1.27 3.50
CA THR A 96 16.30 0.35 2.41
C THR A 96 17.41 -0.61 2.84
N LYS A 97 18.38 -0.14 3.64
CA LYS A 97 19.44 -1.01 4.19
C LYS A 97 18.91 -2.00 5.24
N LEU A 98 17.95 -1.60 6.07
CA LEU A 98 17.48 -2.40 7.20
C LEU A 98 16.27 -3.29 6.89
N ARG A 99 15.49 -2.98 5.85
CA ARG A 99 14.29 -3.74 5.51
C ARG A 99 14.63 -4.98 4.70
N LYS A 100 13.96 -6.09 5.05
CA LYS A 100 13.98 -7.34 4.27
C LYS A 100 12.91 -7.39 3.18
N THR A 101 11.86 -6.58 3.30
CA THR A 101 10.69 -6.60 2.42
C THR A 101 10.12 -5.20 2.17
N GLY A 102 9.72 -4.98 0.91
CA GLY A 102 9.12 -3.74 0.40
C GLY A 102 10.18 -2.73 -0.06
N ASN A 103 9.89 -2.02 -1.15
CA ASN A 103 10.71 -0.92 -1.64
C ASN A 103 10.26 0.39 -0.99
N VAL A 104 11.23 1.24 -0.65
CA VAL A 104 11.00 2.60 -0.15
C VAL A 104 11.70 3.56 -1.08
N SER A 105 10.93 4.46 -1.70
CA SER A 105 11.44 5.53 -2.53
C SER A 105 11.08 6.88 -1.91
N LEU A 106 11.95 7.86 -2.11
CA LEU A 106 11.64 9.26 -1.83
C LEU A 106 10.85 9.80 -3.03
N ILE A 107 9.79 10.56 -2.77
CA ILE A 107 9.07 11.32 -3.79
C ILE A 107 9.22 12.78 -3.42
N SER A 108 9.77 13.59 -4.33
CA SER A 108 9.91 15.03 -4.10
C SER A 108 8.58 15.76 -4.25
N SER A 109 8.47 16.99 -3.74
CA SER A 109 7.28 17.82 -3.95
C SER A 109 7.03 18.09 -5.43
N GLU A 110 8.09 18.25 -6.23
CA GLU A 110 8.00 18.46 -7.68
C GLU A 110 7.48 17.21 -8.39
N GLU A 111 7.96 16.03 -8.02
CA GLU A 111 7.44 14.75 -8.52
C GLU A 111 5.99 14.51 -8.12
N LEU A 112 5.62 14.89 -6.89
CA LEU A 112 4.25 14.78 -6.43
C LEU A 112 3.32 15.68 -7.25
N LEU A 113 3.76 16.91 -7.55
CA LEU A 113 3.01 17.86 -8.37
C LEU A 113 2.87 17.34 -9.81
N SER A 114 3.95 16.86 -10.43
CA SER A 114 3.89 16.30 -11.79
C SER A 114 2.99 15.05 -11.87
N LEU A 115 3.03 14.17 -10.87
CA LEU A 115 2.14 13.01 -10.77
C LEU A 115 0.67 13.43 -10.59
N SER A 116 0.41 14.43 -9.75
CA SER A 116 -0.96 14.93 -9.53
C SER A 116 -1.55 15.56 -10.79
N LEU A 117 -0.74 16.33 -11.54
CA LEU A 117 -1.11 16.89 -12.84
C LEU A 117 -1.38 15.78 -13.85
N ALA A 118 -0.50 14.79 -13.97
CA ALA A 118 -0.68 13.66 -14.88
C ALA A 118 -1.96 12.86 -14.56
N LEU A 119 -2.29 12.68 -13.28
CA LEU A 119 -3.52 12.01 -12.83
C LEU A 119 -4.78 12.86 -13.11
N ALA A 120 -4.70 14.18 -12.91
CA ALA A 120 -5.82 15.09 -13.22
C ALA A 120 -6.14 15.10 -14.71
N PHE A 121 -5.12 15.16 -15.57
CA PHE A 121 -5.27 15.03 -17.03
C PHE A 121 -5.88 13.68 -17.43
N LYS A 122 -5.48 12.60 -16.78
CA LYS A 122 -6.03 11.26 -17.05
C LYS A 122 -7.50 11.14 -16.65
N LYS A 123 -7.93 11.85 -15.61
CA LYS A 123 -9.34 11.91 -15.18
C LYS A 123 -10.23 12.61 -16.22
N GLN A 124 -9.70 13.61 -16.93
CA GLN A 124 -10.41 14.34 -17.98
C GLN A 124 -10.50 13.55 -19.31
N LEU A 125 -9.50 12.70 -19.60
CA LEU A 125 -9.56 11.76 -20.73
C LEU A 125 -10.52 10.59 -20.49
N LEU A 126 -10.72 10.17 -19.24
CA LEU A 126 -11.65 9.08 -18.88
C LEU A 126 -13.12 9.53 -18.72
N SER A 127 -13.40 10.84 -18.78
CA SER A 127 -14.76 11.39 -18.78
C SER A 127 -15.29 11.74 -20.18
N LEU A 128 -14.53 11.43 -21.23
CA LEU A 128 -14.86 11.72 -22.64
C LEU A 128 -15.19 10.46 -23.46
N HIS A 129 -15.53 9.33 -22.81
CA HIS A 129 -15.96 8.13 -23.50
C HIS A 129 -17.18 7.47 -22.85
#